data_AF-A0A7W4XWA2-F1
#
_entry.id   AF-A0A7W4XWA2-F1
#
_cell.length_a   1.000
_cell.length_b   1.000
_cell.length_c   1.000
_cell.angle_alpha   90.00
_cell.angle_beta   90.00
_cell.angle_gamma   90.00
#
_symmetry.space_group_name_H-M   'P 1'
#
loop_
_entity.id
_entity.type
_entity.pdbx_description
1 polymer ?
#
loop_
_entity_poly.entity_id
_entity_poly.type
_entity_poly.pdbx_seq_one_letter_code
_entity_poly.pdbx_strand_id
1 'polypeptide(L)'
;MAVEVHEKLGELAALVSGARGVPLSSSVVVDREQLLSLVSEVRRLLPAEVQQAGDVLAQRDEVLAAAQAEADEVLARARERAEELVDAQAVTRAARERAESIVLAARDEAKRLRVDADAWVDRKLSDFEEELDRLQQQAHRGRDRLKVRGGEDEGAATVTEVAEAAEPAPVAAGAHKAERGETSRS
;
A
#
# COMPACT_ATOMS: atom_id res chain seq x y z
N MET A 1 50.02 11.73 39.26
CA MET A 1 49.84 10.42 39.92
C MET A 1 50.44 9.29 39.07
N ALA A 2 49.90 8.91 37.91
CA ALA A 2 50.55 7.88 37.06
C ALA A 2 51.96 8.26 36.58
N VAL A 3 52.14 9.55 36.30
CA VAL A 3 53.43 10.15 35.97
C VAL A 3 54.38 10.09 37.17
N GLU A 4 53.89 10.19 38.41
CA GLU A 4 54.72 10.18 39.63
C GLU A 4 55.29 8.78 39.92
N VAL A 5 54.52 7.70 39.73
CA VAL A 5 55.05 6.33 39.84
C VAL A 5 56.13 6.08 38.79
N HIS A 6 55.89 6.52 37.56
CA HIS A 6 56.83 6.36 36.46
C HIS A 6 58.11 7.17 36.67
N GLU A 7 57.99 8.40 37.20
CA GLU A 7 59.12 9.24 37.62
C GLU A 7 59.95 8.56 38.72
N LYS A 8 59.31 8.00 39.77
CA LYS A 8 60.04 7.32 40.85
C LYS A 8 60.72 6.03 40.41
N LEU A 9 60.11 5.27 39.49
CA LEU A 9 60.78 4.14 38.83
C LEU A 9 61.95 4.60 37.96
N GLY A 10 61.83 5.74 37.29
CA GLY A 10 62.90 6.37 36.53
C GLY A 10 64.07 6.83 37.41
N GLU A 11 63.78 7.47 38.55
CA GLU A 11 64.77 7.85 39.57
C GLU A 11 65.49 6.62 40.14
N LEU A 12 64.76 5.53 40.42
CA LEU A 12 65.34 4.26 40.87
C LEU A 12 66.28 3.66 39.80
N ALA A 13 65.85 3.63 38.54
CA ALA A 13 66.66 3.15 37.42
C ALA A 13 67.92 4.02 37.21
N ALA A 14 67.78 5.34 37.32
CA ALA A 14 68.89 6.29 37.24
C ALA A 14 69.90 6.08 38.38
N LEU A 15 69.42 5.90 39.62
CA LEU A 15 70.26 5.62 40.79
C LEU A 15 71.08 4.34 40.62
N VAL A 16 70.46 3.27 40.11
CA VAL A 16 71.14 1.98 39.89
C VAL A 16 72.12 2.05 38.71
N SER A 17 71.75 2.72 37.62
CA SER A 17 72.60 2.85 36.42
C SER A 17 73.81 3.77 36.61
N GLY A 18 73.72 4.79 37.47
CA GLY A 18 74.81 5.71 37.82
C GLY A 18 75.70 5.23 38.97
N ALA A 19 75.40 4.08 39.56
CA ALA A 19 76.09 3.57 40.75
C ALA A 19 77.52 3.10 40.46
N ARG A 20 78.41 3.22 41.46
CA ARG A 20 79.82 2.87 41.30
C ARG A 20 79.98 1.34 41.30
N GLY A 21 80.47 0.79 40.19
CA GLY A 21 80.75 -0.65 40.05
C GLY A 21 81.94 -1.13 40.88
N VAL A 22 81.90 -2.39 41.30
CA VAL A 22 83.01 -3.07 41.99
C VAL A 22 83.90 -3.78 40.95
N PRO A 23 85.24 -3.61 40.96
CA PRO A 23 86.11 -4.21 39.95
C PRO A 23 86.04 -5.75 39.98
N LEU A 24 86.04 -6.36 38.79
CA LEU A 24 85.89 -7.81 38.55
C LEU A 24 84.54 -8.42 39.00
N SER A 25 83.49 -7.60 39.19
CA SER A 25 82.13 -8.05 39.54
C SER A 25 81.05 -7.29 38.76
N SER A 26 79.84 -7.87 38.66
CA SER A 26 78.62 -7.22 38.18
C SER A 26 77.89 -6.41 39.27
N SER A 27 78.46 -6.33 40.48
CA SER A 27 77.86 -5.60 41.61
C SER A 27 78.12 -4.10 41.54
N VAL A 28 77.11 -3.33 41.96
CA VAL A 28 77.16 -1.87 42.10
C VAL A 28 76.93 -1.45 43.55
N VAL A 29 77.62 -0.39 43.97
CA VAL A 29 77.46 0.21 45.30
C VAL A 29 76.45 1.35 45.20
N VAL A 30 75.32 1.19 45.90
CA VAL A 30 74.22 2.17 45.97
C VAL A 30 73.99 2.59 47.42
N ASP A 31 73.53 3.82 47.60
CA ASP A 31 73.07 4.29 48.90
C ASP A 31 71.81 3.50 49.31
N ARG A 32 71.93 2.75 50.40
CA ARG A 32 70.87 1.87 50.89
C ARG A 32 69.63 2.65 51.34
N GLU A 33 69.82 3.80 51.97
CA GLU A 33 68.74 4.60 52.53
C GLU A 33 67.91 5.25 51.41
N GLN A 34 68.61 5.83 50.42
CA GLN A 34 67.99 6.42 49.23
C GLN A 34 67.24 5.37 48.40
N LEU A 35 67.84 4.19 48.18
CA LEU A 35 67.19 3.10 47.44
C LEU A 35 65.91 2.62 48.14
N LEU A 36 65.98 2.37 49.45
CA LEU A 36 64.81 1.91 50.22
C LEU A 36 63.70 2.96 50.28
N SER A 37 64.04 4.25 50.31
CA SER A 37 63.05 5.34 50.24
C SER A 37 62.29 5.31 48.92
N LEU A 38 63.00 5.26 47.78
CA LEU A 38 62.39 5.21 46.44
C LEU A 38 61.51 3.97 46.26
N VAL A 39 61.96 2.79 46.71
CA VAL A 39 61.16 1.56 46.67
C VAL A 39 59.90 1.69 47.52
N SER A 40 60.00 2.29 48.71
CA SER A 40 58.86 2.50 49.60
C SER A 40 57.83 3.47 49.00
N GLU A 41 58.28 4.54 48.36
CA GLU A 41 57.42 5.49 47.64
C GLU A 41 56.68 4.82 46.48
N VAL A 42 57.41 4.07 45.63
CA VAL A 42 56.82 3.29 44.53
C VAL A 42 55.79 2.30 45.06
N ARG A 43 56.10 1.57 46.14
CA ARG A 43 55.18 0.61 46.77
C ARG A 43 53.91 1.27 47.32
N ARG A 44 54.01 2.52 47.78
CA ARG A 44 52.88 3.30 48.29
C ARG A 44 51.96 3.79 47.16
N LEU A 45 52.53 4.18 46.03
CA LEU A 45 51.80 4.79 44.91
C LEU A 45 51.21 3.74 43.94
N LEU A 46 51.91 2.61 43.71
CA LEU A 46 51.51 1.56 42.75
C LEU A 46 50.07 1.03 42.91
N PRO A 47 49.58 0.70 44.13
CA PRO A 47 48.26 0.12 44.29
C PRO A 47 47.14 1.02 43.77
N ALA A 48 47.25 2.34 44.00
CA ALA A 48 46.25 3.30 43.52
C ALA A 48 46.23 3.38 41.99
N GLU A 49 47.40 3.36 41.36
CA GLU A 49 47.53 3.41 39.90
C GLU A 49 46.98 2.16 39.20
N VAL A 50 47.25 0.97 39.76
CA VAL A 50 46.70 -0.29 39.24
C VAL A 50 45.18 -0.30 39.37
N GLN A 51 44.66 0.22 40.48
CA GLN A 51 43.22 0.30 40.69
C GLN A 51 42.55 1.25 39.70
N GLN A 52 43.14 2.44 39.50
CA GLN A 52 42.64 3.39 38.51
C GLN A 52 42.67 2.82 37.09
N ALA A 53 43.72 2.09 36.71
CA ALA A 53 43.77 1.42 35.41
C ALA A 53 42.67 0.36 35.28
N GLY A 54 42.39 -0.39 36.35
CA GLY A 54 41.28 -1.34 36.43
C GLY A 54 39.92 -0.65 36.24
N ASP A 55 39.69 0.47 36.91
CA ASP A 55 38.44 1.24 36.82
C ASP A 55 38.21 1.78 35.41
N VAL A 56 39.26 2.28 34.74
CA VAL A 56 39.18 2.76 33.35
C VAL A 56 38.85 1.61 32.40
N LEU A 57 39.43 0.43 32.59
CA LEU A 57 39.11 -0.75 31.78
C LEU A 57 37.67 -1.21 32.01
N ALA A 58 37.21 -1.26 33.26
CA ALA A 58 35.83 -1.60 33.59
C ALA A 58 34.83 -0.61 32.95
N GLN A 59 35.11 0.70 33.06
CA GLN A 59 34.29 1.72 32.42
C GLN A 59 34.26 1.59 30.90
N ARG A 60 35.40 1.26 30.27
CA ARG A 60 35.48 1.01 28.82
C ARG A 60 34.63 -0.20 28.42
N ASP A 61 34.65 -1.27 29.22
CA ASP A 61 33.86 -2.47 28.97
C ASP A 61 32.36 -2.18 29.10
N GLU A 62 31.95 -1.41 30.11
CA GLU A 62 30.57 -0.96 30.28
C GLU A 62 30.08 -0.12 29.10
N VAL A 63 30.89 0.86 28.65
CA VAL A 63 30.54 1.71 27.50
C VAL A 63 30.36 0.89 26.24
N LEU A 64 31.20 -0.13 26.02
CA LEU A 64 31.07 -0.98 24.84
C LEU A 64 29.90 -1.94 24.92
N ALA A 65 29.61 -2.49 26.09
CA ALA A 65 28.41 -3.29 26.29
C ALA A 65 27.15 -2.45 25.99
N ALA A 66 27.10 -1.21 26.48
CA ALA A 66 26.01 -0.28 26.19
C ALA A 66 25.91 0.06 24.70
N ALA A 67 27.03 0.38 24.04
CA ALA A 67 27.06 0.67 22.62
C ALA A 67 26.63 -0.53 21.76
N GLN A 68 27.02 -1.74 22.15
CA GLN A 68 26.61 -2.97 21.47
C GLN A 68 25.09 -3.20 21.60
N ALA A 69 24.55 -3.02 22.80
CA ALA A 69 23.11 -3.15 23.04
C ALA A 69 22.30 -2.11 22.26
N GLU A 70 22.76 -0.86 22.21
CA GLU A 70 22.12 0.19 21.41
C GLU A 70 22.18 -0.13 19.91
N ALA A 71 23.33 -0.61 19.42
CA ALA A 71 23.47 -1.02 18.03
C ALA A 71 22.50 -2.16 17.66
N ASP A 72 22.35 -3.15 18.54
CA ASP A 72 21.42 -4.26 18.34
C ASP A 72 19.95 -3.77 18.34
N GLU A 73 19.60 -2.84 19.21
CA GLU A 73 18.28 -2.21 19.26
C GLU A 73 17.98 -1.41 17.99
N VAL A 74 18.94 -0.61 17.51
CA VAL A 74 18.82 0.16 16.26
C VAL A 74 18.65 -0.79 15.07
N LEU A 75 19.42 -1.87 15.00
CA LEU A 75 19.29 -2.87 13.94
C LEU A 75 17.94 -3.59 13.99
N ALA A 76 17.43 -3.91 15.17
CA ALA A 76 16.11 -4.52 15.34
C ALA A 76 15.01 -3.60 14.81
N ARG A 77 15.01 -2.32 15.23
CA ARG A 77 14.05 -1.31 14.74
C ARG A 77 14.15 -1.07 13.24
N ALA A 78 15.37 -1.04 12.69
CA ALA A 78 15.58 -0.86 11.25
C ALA A 78 15.02 -2.03 10.44
N ARG A 79 15.15 -3.27 10.94
CA ARG A 79 14.58 -4.47 10.31
C ARG A 79 13.05 -4.46 10.35
N GLU A 80 12.46 -4.20 11.51
CA GLU A 80 11.00 -4.07 11.65
C GLU A 80 10.45 -3.00 10.69
N ARG A 81 11.09 -1.83 10.63
CA ARG A 81 10.67 -0.76 9.73
C ARG A 81 10.81 -1.14 8.25
N ALA A 82 11.84 -1.91 7.90
CA ALA A 82 12.02 -2.39 6.53
C ALA A 82 10.92 -3.38 6.13
N GLU A 83 10.55 -4.29 7.04
CA GLU A 83 9.45 -5.24 6.83
C GLU A 83 8.12 -4.51 6.61
N GLU A 84 7.79 -3.53 7.47
CA GLU A 84 6.59 -2.70 7.31
C GLU A 84 6.53 -1.98 5.96
N LEU A 85 7.67 -1.44 5.50
CA LEU A 85 7.74 -0.73 4.21
C LEU A 85 7.54 -1.69 3.04
N VAL A 86 8.13 -2.89 3.09
CA VAL A 86 7.94 -3.92 2.07
C VAL A 86 6.48 -4.36 2.01
N ASP A 87 5.84 -4.57 3.16
CA ASP A 87 4.43 -4.94 3.23
C ASP A 87 3.54 -3.82 2.68
N ALA A 88 3.77 -2.57 3.08
CA ALA A 88 3.03 -1.42 2.57
C ALA A 88 3.19 -1.27 1.04
N GLN A 89 4.40 -1.49 0.50
CA GLN A 89 4.65 -1.48 -0.93
C GLN A 89 3.96 -2.66 -1.65
N ALA A 90 4.00 -3.86 -1.07
CA ALA A 90 3.34 -5.04 -1.63
C ALA A 90 1.81 -4.84 -1.71
N VAL A 91 1.20 -4.32 -0.65
CA VAL A 91 -0.23 -3.97 -0.63
C VAL A 91 -0.55 -2.90 -1.67
N THR A 92 0.28 -1.85 -1.76
CA THR A 92 0.06 -0.78 -2.76
C THR A 92 0.17 -1.29 -4.19
N ARG A 93 1.15 -2.17 -4.47
CA ARG A 93 1.31 -2.79 -5.79
C ARG A 93 0.11 -3.67 -6.15
N ALA A 94 -0.31 -4.55 -5.24
CA ALA A 94 -1.46 -5.42 -5.44
C ALA A 94 -2.76 -4.61 -5.64
N ALA A 95 -2.93 -3.50 -4.89
CA ALA A 95 -4.06 -2.61 -5.04
C ALA A 95 -4.08 -1.93 -6.42
N ARG A 96 -2.91 -1.50 -6.95
CA ARG A 96 -2.79 -0.93 -8.29
C ARG A 96 -3.11 -1.94 -9.38
N GLU A 97 -2.54 -3.14 -9.31
CA GLU A 97 -2.82 -4.22 -10.26
C GLU A 97 -4.32 -4.56 -10.29
N ARG A 98 -4.95 -4.64 -9.12
CA ARG A 98 -6.40 -4.87 -9.02
C ARG A 98 -7.21 -3.72 -9.60
N ALA A 99 -6.82 -2.47 -9.33
CA ALA A 99 -7.48 -1.30 -9.87
C ALA A 99 -7.38 -1.26 -11.41
N GLU A 100 -6.21 -1.55 -11.98
CA GLU A 100 -6.00 -1.66 -13.42
C GLU A 100 -6.88 -2.75 -14.04
N SER A 101 -6.93 -3.93 -13.42
CA SER A 101 -7.82 -5.02 -13.84
C SER A 101 -9.30 -4.62 -13.84
N ILE A 102 -9.77 -3.95 -12.78
CA ILE A 102 -11.14 -3.44 -12.68
C ILE A 102 -11.43 -2.42 -13.79
N VAL A 103 -10.50 -1.49 -14.04
CA VAL A 103 -10.67 -0.46 -15.08
C VAL A 103 -10.71 -1.09 -16.47
N LEU A 104 -9.87 -2.09 -16.75
CA LEU A 104 -9.90 -2.83 -18.00
C LEU A 104 -11.22 -3.58 -18.19
N ALA A 105 -11.66 -4.33 -17.17
CA ALA A 105 -12.93 -5.04 -17.20
C ALA A 105 -14.12 -4.08 -17.41
N ALA A 106 -14.14 -2.95 -16.71
CA ALA A 106 -15.18 -1.93 -16.85
C ALA A 106 -15.18 -1.30 -18.26
N ARG A 107 -14.01 -1.08 -18.86
CA ARG A 107 -13.90 -0.57 -20.24
C ARG A 107 -14.43 -1.57 -21.26
N ASP A 108 -14.11 -2.85 -21.10
CA ASP A 108 -14.58 -3.89 -22.02
C ASP A 108 -16.08 -4.12 -21.88
N GLU A 109 -16.62 -4.11 -20.66
CA GLU A 109 -18.06 -4.17 -20.43
C GLU A 109 -18.78 -2.95 -21.02
N ALA A 110 -18.22 -1.74 -20.85
CA ALA A 110 -18.78 -0.54 -21.45
C ALA A 110 -18.76 -0.56 -22.99
N LYS A 111 -17.76 -1.20 -23.61
CA LYS A 111 -17.75 -1.40 -25.07
C LYS A 111 -18.84 -2.38 -25.49
N ARG A 112 -18.96 -3.52 -24.79
CA ARG A 112 -19.99 -4.52 -25.06
C ARG A 112 -21.39 -3.92 -24.93
N LEU A 113 -21.66 -3.22 -23.84
CA LEU A 113 -22.96 -2.58 -23.60
C LEU A 113 -23.32 -1.58 -24.71
N ARG A 114 -22.35 -0.83 -25.24
CA ARG A 114 -22.58 0.07 -26.38
C ARG A 114 -22.97 -0.69 -27.63
N VAL A 115 -22.22 -1.74 -27.99
CA VAL A 115 -22.52 -2.58 -29.16
C VAL A 115 -23.90 -3.23 -29.02
N ASP A 116 -24.22 -3.76 -27.84
CA ASP A 116 -25.50 -4.39 -27.57
C ASP A 116 -26.66 -3.37 -27.62
N ALA A 117 -26.44 -2.15 -27.12
CA ALA A 117 -27.41 -1.07 -27.20
C ALA A 117 -27.64 -0.61 -28.64
N ASP A 118 -26.59 -0.43 -29.43
CA ASP A 118 -26.68 -0.05 -30.84
C ASP A 118 -27.47 -1.11 -31.63
N ALA A 119 -27.15 -2.39 -31.44
CA ALA A 119 -27.87 -3.50 -32.06
C ALA A 119 -29.33 -3.60 -31.60
N TRP A 120 -29.62 -3.25 -30.34
CA TRP A 120 -30.98 -3.21 -29.83
C TRP A 120 -31.78 -2.05 -30.44
N VAL A 121 -31.19 -0.87 -30.56
CA VAL A 121 -31.81 0.30 -31.19
C VAL A 121 -32.10 0.03 -32.66
N ASP A 122 -31.14 -0.52 -33.41
CA ASP A 122 -31.30 -0.87 -34.82
C ASP A 122 -32.50 -1.78 -35.05
N ARG A 123 -32.58 -2.89 -34.30
CA ARG A 123 -33.73 -3.82 -34.36
C ARG A 123 -35.05 -3.12 -34.02
N LYS A 124 -35.08 -2.23 -33.02
CA LYS A 124 -36.30 -1.50 -32.65
C LYS A 124 -36.73 -0.50 -33.72
N LEU A 125 -35.78 0.12 -34.40
CA LEU A 125 -36.07 1.00 -35.53
C LEU A 125 -36.59 0.20 -36.73
N SER A 126 -36.01 -0.96 -37.03
CA SER A 126 -36.54 -1.85 -38.07
C SER A 126 -37.96 -2.33 -37.77
N ASP A 127 -38.25 -2.76 -36.53
CA ASP A 127 -39.60 -3.14 -36.09
C ASP A 127 -40.60 -1.98 -36.35
N PHE A 128 -40.18 -0.74 -36.04
CA PHE A 128 -41.01 0.46 -36.21
C PHE A 128 -41.22 0.82 -37.69
N GLU A 129 -40.19 0.69 -38.53
CA GLU A 129 -40.30 0.88 -39.98
C GLU A 129 -41.33 -0.09 -40.59
N GLU A 130 -41.30 -1.37 -40.20
CA GLU A 130 -42.29 -2.35 -40.65
C GLU A 130 -43.73 -1.97 -40.25
N GLU A 131 -43.91 -1.46 -39.03
CA GLU A 131 -45.22 -0.99 -38.55
C GLU A 131 -45.72 0.23 -39.34
N LEU A 132 -44.85 1.20 -39.60
CA LEU A 132 -45.16 2.38 -40.42
C LEU A 132 -45.53 1.99 -41.85
N ASP A 133 -44.80 1.06 -42.47
CA ASP A 133 -45.12 0.55 -43.81
C ASP A 133 -46.50 -0.09 -43.86
N ARG A 134 -46.85 -0.89 -42.84
CA ARG A 134 -48.19 -1.49 -42.73
C ARG A 134 -49.28 -0.42 -42.60
N LEU A 135 -49.06 0.60 -41.76
CA LEU A 135 -50.00 1.72 -41.59
C LEU A 135 -50.14 2.54 -42.88
N GLN A 136 -49.04 2.79 -43.58
CA GLN A 136 -49.05 3.51 -44.85
C GLN A 136 -49.81 2.73 -45.93
N GLN A 137 -49.61 1.41 -46.02
CA GLN A 137 -50.39 0.53 -46.91
C GLN A 137 -51.88 0.56 -46.57
N GLN A 138 -52.24 0.56 -45.28
CA GLN A 138 -53.64 0.70 -44.85
C GLN A 138 -54.23 2.06 -45.28
N ALA A 139 -53.48 3.15 -45.13
CA ALA A 139 -53.90 4.48 -45.56
C ALA A 139 -54.08 4.57 -47.09
N HIS A 140 -53.16 4.00 -47.88
CA HIS A 140 -53.30 3.92 -49.34
C HIS A 140 -54.56 3.15 -49.75
N ARG A 141 -54.79 1.96 -49.15
CA ARG A 141 -56.01 1.17 -49.39
C ARG A 141 -57.27 1.94 -49.00
N GLY A 142 -57.24 2.66 -47.87
CA GLY A 142 -58.34 3.53 -47.44
C GLY A 142 -58.63 4.66 -48.45
N ARG A 143 -57.59 5.30 -48.97
CA ARG A 143 -57.70 6.35 -50.01
C ARG A 143 -58.23 5.80 -51.33
N ASP A 144 -57.74 4.65 -51.77
CA ASP A 144 -58.17 4.05 -53.03
C ASP A 144 -59.64 3.62 -52.97
N ARG A 145 -60.10 3.08 -51.83
CA ARG A 145 -61.53 2.83 -51.58
C ARG A 145 -62.39 4.10 -51.67
N LEU A 146 -61.92 5.21 -51.12
CA LEU A 146 -62.62 6.50 -51.21
C LEU A 146 -62.66 7.05 -52.65
N LYS A 147 -61.60 6.86 -53.44
CA LYS A 147 -61.59 7.25 -54.86
C LYS A 147 -62.54 6.40 -55.69
N VAL A 148 -62.58 5.09 -55.47
CA VAL A 148 -63.55 4.20 -56.13
C VAL A 148 -64.97 4.62 -55.78
N ARG A 149 -65.28 4.87 -54.49
CA ARG A 149 -66.59 5.36 -54.07
C ARG A 149 -66.94 6.72 -54.69
N GLY A 150 -65.99 7.65 -54.78
CA GLY A 150 -66.20 8.94 -55.44
C GLY A 150 -66.43 8.83 -56.96
N GLY A 151 -65.87 7.79 -57.60
CA GLY A 151 -66.16 7.47 -59.01
C GLY A 151 -67.48 6.71 -59.19
N GLU A 152 -67.91 5.93 -58.19
CA GLU A 152 -69.23 5.30 -58.13
C GLU A 152 -70.33 6.34 -57.84
N ASP A 153 -70.08 7.35 -57.00
CA ASP A 153 -71.02 8.45 -56.73
C ASP A 153 -71.25 9.37 -57.96
N GLU A 154 -70.30 9.46 -58.91
CA GLU A 154 -70.56 10.11 -60.22
C GLU A 154 -71.34 9.21 -61.20
N GLY A 155 -71.39 7.89 -60.98
CA GLY A 155 -72.13 6.92 -61.79
C GLY A 155 -73.46 6.43 -61.20
N ALA A 156 -73.72 6.69 -59.91
CA ALA A 156 -74.84 6.12 -59.15
C ALA A 156 -75.77 7.18 -58.55
N ALA A 157 -75.97 8.31 -59.24
CA ALA A 157 -77.18 9.11 -59.07
C ALA A 157 -78.39 8.38 -59.68
N THR A 158 -78.68 7.16 -59.23
CA THR A 158 -79.99 6.54 -59.35
C THR A 158 -80.12 5.34 -58.41
N VAL A 159 -81.11 5.46 -57.52
CA VAL A 159 -81.78 4.41 -56.75
C VAL A 159 -81.18 4.06 -55.38
N THR A 160 -81.73 4.75 -54.39
CA THR A 160 -81.97 4.38 -52.99
C THR A 160 -82.36 2.92 -52.79
N GLU A 161 -81.77 2.24 -51.79
CA GLU A 161 -82.56 1.45 -50.84
C GLU A 161 -81.88 1.34 -49.46
N VAL A 162 -82.74 1.16 -48.48
CA VAL A 162 -82.65 1.33 -47.02
C VAL A 162 -82.12 0.07 -46.33
N ALA A 163 -81.44 0.24 -45.19
CA ALA A 163 -81.50 -0.58 -43.95
C ALA A 163 -80.11 -0.55 -43.26
N GLU A 164 -79.90 0.07 -42.10
CA GLU A 164 -80.45 -0.16 -40.75
C GLU A 164 -79.42 -0.86 -39.85
N ALA A 165 -79.20 -0.21 -38.69
CA ALA A 165 -78.71 -0.70 -37.39
C ALA A 165 -77.29 -1.30 -37.28
N ALA A 166 -76.42 -0.64 -36.51
CA ALA A 166 -76.33 -0.89 -35.06
C ALA A 166 -75.01 -0.33 -34.48
N GLU A 167 -75.13 0.70 -33.66
CA GLU A 167 -74.21 0.94 -32.53
C GLU A 167 -74.97 0.53 -31.25
N PRO A 168 -74.31 0.09 -30.16
CA PRO A 168 -73.46 1.01 -29.40
C PRO A 168 -72.19 0.39 -28.76
N ALA A 169 -71.12 1.21 -28.72
CA ALA A 169 -70.34 1.66 -27.56
C ALA A 169 -69.80 0.69 -26.45
N PRO A 170 -68.75 1.14 -25.70
CA PRO A 170 -67.64 0.30 -25.19
C PRO A 170 -67.62 0.11 -23.66
N VAL A 171 -66.82 -0.83 -23.12
CA VAL A 171 -66.48 -0.83 -21.67
C VAL A 171 -65.13 -1.49 -21.32
N ALA A 172 -64.32 -0.73 -20.57
CA ALA A 172 -63.33 -1.05 -19.51
C ALA A 172 -62.18 -2.06 -19.77
N ALA A 173 -60.90 -1.71 -19.56
CA ALA A 173 -60.24 -1.33 -18.30
C ALA A 173 -60.27 -2.44 -17.23
N GLY A 174 -59.11 -3.08 -17.01
CA GLY A 174 -58.89 -4.05 -15.95
C GLY A 174 -57.41 -4.24 -15.67
N ALA A 175 -56.94 -3.59 -14.60
CA ALA A 175 -55.62 -3.74 -14.00
C ALA A 175 -55.51 -5.01 -13.13
N HIS A 176 -54.28 -5.26 -12.65
CA HIS A 176 -53.76 -6.22 -11.65
C HIS A 176 -52.81 -7.26 -12.27
N LYS A 177 -51.65 -7.57 -11.69
CA LYS A 177 -51.32 -7.63 -10.25
C LYS A 177 -49.81 -7.50 -10.03
N ALA A 178 -49.43 -6.71 -9.03
CA ALA A 178 -48.11 -6.72 -8.40
C ALA A 178 -47.99 -7.91 -7.42
N GLU A 179 -46.88 -8.64 -7.44
CA GLU A 179 -46.50 -9.55 -6.37
C GLU A 179 -45.20 -9.08 -5.72
N ARG A 180 -45.30 -8.81 -4.41
CA ARG A 180 -44.19 -8.55 -3.50
C ARG A 180 -43.77 -9.87 -2.86
N GLY A 181 -42.47 -10.10 -2.84
CA GLY A 181 -41.65 -10.45 -1.68
C GLY A 181 -42.06 -11.65 -0.82
N GLU A 182 -41.17 -12.64 -0.78
CA GLU A 182 -40.95 -13.42 0.42
C GLU A 182 -39.46 -13.59 0.68
N THR A 183 -39.09 -13.12 1.87
CA THR A 183 -37.88 -13.37 2.64
C THR A 183 -37.70 -14.86 2.93
N SER A 184 -36.50 -15.39 2.76
CA SER A 184 -36.07 -16.55 3.54
C SER A 184 -34.60 -16.43 3.91
N ARG A 185 -34.39 -16.17 5.22
CA ARG A 185 -33.18 -16.51 5.97
C ARG A 185 -33.08 -18.04 6.00
N SER A 186 -31.91 -18.57 5.67
CA SER A 186 -31.20 -19.50 6.56
C SER A 186 -29.73 -19.57 6.20
#